data_AF-A0A1H1IR05-F1
#
_entry.id   AF-A0A1H1IR05-F1
#
_cell.length_a   1.000
_cell.length_b   1.000
_cell.length_c   1.000
_cell.angle_alpha   90.00
_cell.angle_beta   90.00
_cell.angle_gamma   90.00
#
_symmetry.space_group_name_H-M   'P 1'
#
loop_
_entity.id
_entity.type
_entity.pdbx_description
1 polymer ?
#
loop_
_entity_poly.entity_id
_entity_poly.type
_entity_poly.pdbx_seq_one_letter_code
_entity_poly.pdbx_strand_id
1 'polypeptide(L)'
;MHRRTVLATAGFAAVAGCIADPSNPSPGTDPTPSETDEIPSTFDATLSFPSYVLSMSEQLADEASSGQITDFADLEEPVAETLEEAIDDGPYETEEADDDVLEGLFGLQYVERGGTVYEISYSMPEYVVSSRDVSEDEVDSDRTISAMDDTLRVMGVDNRETIRAVNAVLEPFRGSTNEGGASDHDYRATILDDHLEEFLETYDYVVYPSDGDDEPEPEGYVELELDHEDPGPPYTVSVTEVTDEQRYGRPVVDVATYPDPAADALHAAAERRSLRTDERPEGIDVALEDDAYVRIGDGVYEPALESVDHDAVPVSLEITDVDSDDRAFTLEVSADDEPISLFSGAPEPFGVVGAYPVTEDGDASTDDGRAILWTDTYEEDGHVHVGERDGEPSIGVNDIGITTRLEPGDSMSEIYEIRDEWGFEGGHYRFEDALSVEWGGDLEGPSDDTESSSYPFVVSLAVPEFDS
;
A
#
# COMPACT_ATOMS: atom_id res chain seq x y z
N MET A 1 -15.63 -40.88 35.22
CA MET A 1 -16.70 -40.63 36.23
C MET A 1 -17.53 -39.47 35.70
N HIS A 2 -18.72 -39.71 35.12
CA HIS A 2 -20.04 -39.30 35.68
C HIS A 2 -20.02 -37.87 36.26
N ARG A 3 -20.75 -36.85 35.81
CA ARG A 3 -22.17 -36.66 35.36
C ARG A 3 -22.24 -35.14 35.01
N ARG A 4 -23.11 -34.54 34.18
CA ARG A 4 -24.59 -34.58 34.20
C ARG A 4 -25.13 -33.63 33.11
N THR A 5 -26.19 -34.10 32.46
CA THR A 5 -27.22 -33.42 31.67
C THR A 5 -27.93 -32.28 32.42
N VAL A 6 -28.33 -31.20 31.72
CA VAL A 6 -29.60 -30.49 31.95
C VAL A 6 -30.21 -30.10 30.60
N LEU A 7 -31.46 -30.51 30.41
CA LEU A 7 -32.39 -30.17 29.33
C LEU A 7 -33.60 -29.55 30.05
N ALA A 8 -34.11 -28.41 29.58
CA ALA A 8 -35.40 -27.89 30.01
C ALA A 8 -36.13 -27.23 28.82
N THR A 9 -37.33 -27.72 28.58
CA THR A 9 -38.26 -27.40 27.48
C THR A 9 -39.47 -26.66 28.06
N ALA A 10 -40.06 -25.74 27.27
CA ALA A 10 -41.47 -25.26 27.20
C ALA A 10 -41.49 -23.73 26.99
N GLY A 11 -42.27 -23.10 26.11
CA GLY A 11 -43.38 -23.49 25.24
C GLY A 11 -44.41 -22.34 25.15
N PHE A 12 -45.06 -22.18 23.98
CA PHE A 12 -46.15 -21.24 23.57
C PHE A 12 -45.76 -19.79 23.20
N ALA A 13 -46.33 -19.13 22.18
CA ALA A 13 -47.56 -19.33 21.42
C ALA A 13 -47.43 -18.87 19.95
N ALA A 14 -48.18 -19.54 19.07
CA ALA A 14 -48.46 -19.13 17.71
C ALA A 14 -49.61 -18.11 17.63
N VAL A 15 -49.54 -17.17 16.68
CA VAL A 15 -50.71 -16.54 16.05
C VAL A 15 -50.50 -16.51 14.54
N ALA A 16 -51.45 -17.09 13.83
CA ALA A 16 -51.58 -17.10 12.38
C ALA A 16 -52.56 -16.01 11.89
N GLY A 17 -52.41 -15.60 10.63
CA GLY A 17 -53.41 -14.88 9.82
C GLY A 17 -52.85 -14.51 8.44
N CYS A 18 -52.94 -15.40 7.43
CA CYS A 18 -53.94 -15.42 6.32
C CYS A 18 -53.71 -14.32 5.24
N ILE A 19 -53.09 -14.63 4.09
CA ILE A 19 -53.62 -15.20 2.81
C ILE A 19 -54.42 -14.21 1.93
N ALA A 20 -53.87 -13.99 0.70
CA ALA A 20 -54.49 -13.88 -0.65
C ALA A 20 -53.89 -12.69 -1.45
N ASP A 21 -53.54 -12.73 -2.75
CA ASP A 21 -53.35 -13.74 -3.83
C ASP A 21 -52.81 -12.93 -5.07
N PRO A 22 -52.62 -13.46 -6.30
CA PRO A 22 -51.32 -13.45 -7.00
C PRO A 22 -51.31 -12.59 -8.28
N SER A 23 -50.12 -12.25 -8.78
CA SER A 23 -49.91 -11.93 -10.19
C SER A 23 -48.47 -12.27 -10.58
N ASN A 24 -48.33 -13.37 -11.34
CA ASN A 24 -47.12 -13.75 -12.08
C ASN A 24 -46.49 -12.56 -12.80
N PRO A 25 -45.15 -12.51 -12.82
CA PRO A 25 -44.47 -12.87 -14.07
C PRO A 25 -43.45 -14.00 -13.87
N SER A 26 -43.14 -14.67 -14.98
CA SER A 26 -42.30 -15.87 -15.11
C SER A 26 -40.95 -15.79 -14.37
N PRO A 27 -40.46 -16.87 -13.76
CA PRO A 27 -39.05 -16.99 -13.44
C PRO A 27 -38.29 -17.27 -14.74
N GLY A 28 -37.46 -16.32 -15.16
CA GLY A 28 -36.26 -16.66 -15.91
C GLY A 28 -35.40 -17.50 -14.96
N THR A 29 -35.04 -18.70 -15.41
CA THR A 29 -34.17 -19.59 -14.67
C THR A 29 -32.76 -19.06 -14.82
N ASP A 30 -32.31 -18.27 -13.84
CA ASP A 30 -30.88 -18.12 -13.56
C ASP A 30 -30.37 -19.44 -12.97
N PRO A 31 -29.33 -20.05 -13.54
CA PRO A 31 -28.66 -21.16 -12.90
C PRO A 31 -27.75 -20.58 -11.82
N THR A 32 -28.23 -20.50 -10.57
CA THR A 32 -27.32 -20.54 -9.42
C THR A 32 -26.77 -21.97 -9.37
N PRO A 33 -25.48 -22.23 -9.67
CA PRO A 33 -24.97 -23.58 -9.59
C PRO A 33 -24.94 -23.97 -8.11
N SER A 34 -25.72 -24.99 -7.75
CA SER A 34 -25.49 -25.73 -6.52
C SER A 34 -24.30 -26.66 -6.80
N GLU A 35 -23.08 -26.16 -6.63
CA GLU A 35 -21.87 -26.96 -6.85
C GLU A 35 -21.70 -27.94 -5.68
N THR A 36 -21.77 -29.22 -6.03
CA THR A 36 -21.41 -30.35 -5.17
C THR A 36 -19.96 -30.70 -5.53
N ASP A 37 -19.16 -31.26 -4.61
CA ASP A 37 -17.76 -31.75 -4.74
C ASP A 37 -17.49 -32.77 -5.87
N GLU A 38 -18.14 -32.64 -7.01
CA GLU A 38 -18.02 -33.54 -8.14
C GLU A 38 -17.02 -32.92 -9.10
N ILE A 39 -15.84 -33.53 -9.20
CA ILE A 39 -14.85 -33.17 -10.21
C ILE A 39 -15.57 -33.11 -11.57
N PRO A 40 -15.47 -31.99 -12.30
CA PRO A 40 -16.14 -31.82 -13.57
C PRO A 40 -15.88 -32.98 -14.53
N SER A 41 -16.93 -33.46 -15.20
CA SER A 41 -16.78 -34.53 -16.19
C SER A 41 -16.29 -34.03 -17.56
N THR A 42 -16.33 -32.73 -17.79
CA THR A 42 -15.98 -32.05 -19.04
C THR A 42 -15.39 -30.69 -18.72
N PHE A 43 -14.48 -30.22 -19.58
CA PHE A 43 -13.96 -28.86 -19.47
C PHE A 43 -14.99 -27.82 -19.91
N ASP A 44 -15.12 -26.76 -19.13
CA ASP A 44 -15.99 -25.61 -19.41
C ASP A 44 -15.34 -24.31 -18.90
N ALA A 45 -15.63 -23.20 -19.57
CA ALA A 45 -15.14 -21.87 -19.22
C ALA A 45 -16.27 -20.85 -19.35
N THR A 46 -16.47 -20.03 -18.31
CA THR A 46 -17.55 -19.03 -18.27
C THR A 46 -17.01 -17.68 -17.82
N LEU A 47 -17.53 -16.62 -18.42
CA LEU A 47 -17.15 -15.23 -18.12
C LEU A 47 -18.26 -14.54 -17.33
N SER A 48 -17.89 -13.80 -16.30
CA SER A 48 -18.78 -12.93 -15.53
C SER A 48 -18.15 -11.57 -15.24
N PHE A 49 -19.02 -10.60 -14.92
CA PHE A 49 -18.66 -9.19 -14.75
C PHE A 49 -19.10 -8.71 -13.36
N PRO A 50 -18.16 -8.51 -12.43
CA PRO A 50 -18.47 -8.18 -11.04
C PRO A 50 -19.01 -6.75 -10.92
N SER A 51 -20.13 -6.58 -10.24
CA SER A 51 -20.72 -5.24 -10.02
C SER A 51 -19.92 -4.35 -9.05
N TYR A 52 -19.05 -4.95 -8.23
CA TYR A 52 -18.25 -4.25 -7.22
C TYR A 52 -16.81 -4.78 -7.13
N VAL A 53 -15.88 -3.86 -6.86
CA VAL A 53 -14.49 -4.15 -6.52
C VAL A 53 -14.16 -3.54 -5.17
N LEU A 54 -13.85 -4.38 -4.18
CA LEU A 54 -13.34 -3.95 -2.87
C LEU A 54 -11.82 -4.09 -2.88
N SER A 55 -11.08 -2.98 -2.88
CA SER A 55 -9.62 -2.95 -2.81
C SER A 55 -9.13 -2.64 -1.40
N MET A 56 -7.98 -3.21 -1.04
CA MET A 56 -7.31 -2.97 0.24
C MET A 56 -5.90 -2.41 0.00
N SER A 57 -5.70 -1.14 0.32
CA SER A 57 -4.39 -0.50 0.25
C SER A 57 -3.71 -0.62 1.61
N GLU A 58 -2.63 -1.40 1.70
CA GLU A 58 -1.84 -1.49 2.93
C GLU A 58 -1.23 -0.12 3.26
N GLN A 59 -1.43 0.31 4.50
CA GLN A 59 -0.94 1.57 5.00
C GLN A 59 0.34 1.34 5.80
N LEU A 60 1.36 2.11 5.44
CA LEU A 60 2.55 2.23 6.27
C LEU A 60 2.34 3.40 7.23
N ALA A 61 2.90 3.29 8.43
CA ALA A 61 2.78 4.34 9.43
C ALA A 61 3.37 5.67 8.91
N ASP A 62 2.53 6.71 8.83
CA ASP A 62 2.88 8.03 8.29
C ASP A 62 3.84 8.81 9.21
N GLU A 63 3.70 8.65 10.54
CA GLU A 63 4.52 9.37 11.52
C GLU A 63 5.75 8.58 12.01
N ALA A 64 5.72 7.25 11.79
CA ALA A 64 6.76 6.33 12.22
C ALA A 64 7.14 5.44 11.05
N SER A 65 7.64 6.08 9.97
CA SER A 65 8.19 5.34 8.84
C SER A 65 9.21 4.33 9.37
N SER A 66 9.30 3.14 8.77
CA SER A 66 10.18 2.06 9.26
C SER A 66 11.67 2.45 9.37
N GLY A 67 12.07 3.58 8.76
CA GLY A 67 13.41 4.17 8.92
C GLY A 67 13.59 5.08 10.13
N GLN A 68 12.55 5.34 10.93
CA GLN A 68 12.56 6.21 12.11
C GLN A 68 12.25 5.47 13.42
N ILE A 69 11.77 4.22 13.34
CA ILE A 69 11.57 3.35 14.51
C ILE A 69 12.83 2.54 14.74
N THR A 70 13.39 2.61 15.95
CA THR A 70 14.49 1.75 16.38
C THR A 70 13.92 0.55 17.14
N ASP A 71 14.35 -0.67 16.83
CA ASP A 71 14.00 -1.84 17.65
C ASP A 71 14.66 -1.70 19.02
N PHE A 72 13.92 -1.92 20.09
CA PHE A 72 14.45 -1.84 21.45
C PHE A 72 15.66 -2.76 21.66
N ALA A 73 15.72 -3.90 20.97
CA ALA A 73 16.83 -4.85 21.05
C ALA A 73 18.13 -4.33 20.42
N ASP A 74 18.06 -3.30 19.57
CA ASP A 74 19.22 -2.68 18.93
C ASP A 74 19.81 -1.53 19.77
N LEU A 75 19.16 -1.15 20.87
CA LEU A 75 19.66 -0.10 21.77
C LEU A 75 20.83 -0.57 22.62
N GLU A 76 21.84 0.27 22.75
CA GLU A 76 23.00 0.03 23.61
C GLU A 76 22.71 0.42 25.07
N GLU A 77 23.35 -0.26 26.03
CA GLU A 77 23.44 0.23 27.41
C GLU A 77 24.34 1.48 27.41
N PRO A 78 23.96 2.59 28.08
CA PRO A 78 22.92 2.72 29.11
C PRO A 78 21.52 3.16 28.65
N VAL A 79 21.31 3.47 27.36
CA VAL A 79 20.01 3.97 26.87
C VAL A 79 18.91 2.92 26.96
N ALA A 80 19.22 1.66 26.67
CA ALA A 80 18.27 0.56 26.85
C ALA A 80 17.75 0.48 28.30
N GLU A 81 18.63 0.61 29.31
CA GLU A 81 18.21 0.61 30.73
C GLU A 81 17.36 1.84 31.08
N THR A 82 17.72 3.01 30.54
CA THR A 82 16.98 4.26 30.73
C THR A 82 15.56 4.18 30.19
N LEU A 83 15.40 3.66 28.96
CA LEU A 83 14.09 3.50 28.35
C LEU A 83 13.30 2.33 28.96
N GLU A 84 13.97 1.26 29.41
CA GLU A 84 13.30 0.19 30.16
C GLU A 84 12.67 0.73 31.44
N GLU A 85 13.41 1.51 32.23
CA GLU A 85 12.88 2.17 33.43
C GLU A 85 11.73 3.13 33.08
N ALA A 86 11.90 3.94 32.03
CA ALA A 86 10.88 4.88 31.56
C ALA A 86 9.56 4.20 31.15
N ILE A 87 9.65 3.02 30.51
CA ILE A 87 8.51 2.21 30.07
C ILE A 87 7.86 1.47 31.25
N ASP A 88 8.66 0.83 32.11
CA ASP A 88 8.16 -0.11 33.11
C ASP A 88 7.77 0.57 34.44
N ASP A 89 8.51 1.59 34.86
CA ASP A 89 8.37 2.25 36.16
C ASP A 89 7.87 3.71 36.08
N GLY A 90 7.77 4.27 34.86
CA GLY A 90 7.42 5.67 34.59
C GLY A 90 8.67 6.53 34.36
N PRO A 91 8.54 7.86 34.17
CA PRO A 91 9.64 8.71 33.72
C PRO A 91 10.94 8.49 34.48
N TYR A 92 12.03 8.25 33.74
CA TYR A 92 13.37 8.17 34.28
C TYR A 92 13.81 9.57 34.71
N GLU A 93 14.36 9.71 35.93
CA GLU A 93 14.85 10.98 36.48
C GLU A 93 16.31 10.85 36.95
N THR A 94 17.17 11.77 36.53
CA THR A 94 18.59 11.81 36.95
C THR A 94 19.05 13.24 37.28
N GLU A 95 20.05 13.35 38.16
CA GLU A 95 20.70 14.63 38.50
C GLU A 95 21.91 14.94 37.59
N GLU A 96 22.37 13.95 36.83
CA GLU A 96 23.54 14.04 35.95
C GLU A 96 23.11 13.69 34.51
N ALA A 97 23.50 14.52 33.55
CA ALA A 97 23.34 14.22 32.13
C ALA A 97 24.55 13.36 31.73
N ASP A 98 24.30 12.06 31.58
CA ASP A 98 25.33 11.09 31.22
C ASP A 98 25.57 11.14 29.71
N ASP A 99 26.85 11.24 29.30
CA ASP A 99 27.22 11.43 27.90
C ASP A 99 26.77 10.24 27.03
N ASP A 100 26.83 9.00 27.54
CA ASP A 100 26.41 7.80 26.81
C ASP A 100 24.86 7.79 26.64
N VAL A 101 24.12 8.34 27.61
CA VAL A 101 22.66 8.53 27.48
C VAL A 101 22.31 9.61 26.46
N LEU A 102 23.02 10.75 26.48
CA LEU A 102 22.83 11.83 25.50
C LEU A 102 23.14 11.34 24.09
N GLU A 103 24.20 10.58 23.91
CA GLU A 103 24.59 10.00 22.62
C GLU A 103 23.54 9.01 22.11
N GLY A 104 23.04 8.09 22.93
CA GLY A 104 22.03 7.14 22.45
C GLY A 104 20.62 7.72 22.29
N LEU A 105 20.30 8.87 22.92
CA LEU A 105 19.07 9.62 22.64
C LEU A 105 19.14 10.45 21.36
N PHE A 106 20.33 10.64 20.79
CA PHE A 106 20.53 11.46 19.61
C PHE A 106 19.79 10.88 18.40
N GLY A 107 18.85 11.67 17.85
CA GLY A 107 18.01 11.25 16.72
C GLY A 107 16.99 10.16 17.05
N LEU A 108 16.90 9.73 18.31
CA LEU A 108 15.97 8.69 18.74
C LEU A 108 14.61 9.30 19.08
N GLN A 109 13.63 9.07 18.20
CA GLN A 109 12.25 9.60 18.37
C GLN A 109 11.26 8.51 18.76
N TYR A 110 11.39 7.32 18.14
CA TYR A 110 10.50 6.20 18.37
C TYR A 110 11.27 4.91 18.63
N VAL A 111 10.77 4.11 19.58
CA VAL A 111 11.29 2.76 19.87
C VAL A 111 10.16 1.74 19.83
N GLU A 112 10.42 0.57 19.25
CA GLU A 112 9.50 -0.57 19.28
C GLU A 112 9.96 -1.62 20.29
N ARG A 113 9.11 -1.97 21.26
CA ARG A 113 9.36 -3.06 22.23
C ARG A 113 8.16 -4.00 22.24
N GLY A 114 8.36 -5.20 21.72
CA GLY A 114 7.34 -6.27 21.76
C GLY A 114 6.07 -5.96 20.95
N GLY A 115 6.20 -5.27 19.82
CA GLY A 115 5.08 -4.88 18.94
C GLY A 115 4.41 -3.56 19.31
N THR A 116 4.80 -2.95 20.44
CA THR A 116 4.32 -1.63 20.86
C THR A 116 5.34 -0.58 20.49
N VAL A 117 4.91 0.47 19.79
CA VAL A 117 5.72 1.63 19.45
C VAL A 117 5.55 2.68 20.53
N TYR A 118 6.67 3.26 20.94
CA TYR A 118 6.69 4.31 21.93
C TYR A 118 7.40 5.56 21.40
N GLU A 119 6.83 6.73 21.68
CA GLU A 119 7.41 8.04 21.46
C GLU A 119 8.28 8.41 22.67
N ILE A 120 9.48 8.89 22.38
CA ILE A 120 10.45 9.31 23.39
C ILE A 120 10.43 10.83 23.49
N SER A 121 10.31 11.32 24.71
CA SER A 121 10.41 12.73 25.05
C SER A 121 11.38 12.91 26.19
N TYR A 122 12.18 13.97 26.18
CA TYR A 122 13.16 14.21 27.23
C TYR A 122 13.29 15.69 27.57
N SER A 123 13.84 15.95 28.75
CA SER A 123 14.31 17.26 29.21
C SER A 123 15.77 17.08 29.61
N MET A 124 16.66 17.24 28.64
CA MET A 124 18.12 17.07 28.72
C MET A 124 18.80 18.30 28.13
N PRO A 125 20.11 18.52 28.36
CA PRO A 125 20.86 19.54 27.64
C PRO A 125 20.84 19.28 26.13
N GLU A 126 20.63 20.33 25.34
CA GLU A 126 20.61 20.27 23.88
C GLU A 126 21.47 21.37 23.27
N TYR A 127 22.13 21.04 22.17
CA TYR A 127 22.64 22.01 21.21
C TYR A 127 21.50 22.44 20.29
N VAL A 128 21.34 23.75 20.14
CA VAL A 128 20.31 24.36 19.32
C VAL A 128 20.98 25.16 18.22
N VAL A 129 20.79 24.74 16.97
CA VAL A 129 21.16 25.54 15.81
C VAL A 129 19.91 26.28 15.38
N SER A 130 19.98 27.60 15.38
CA SER A 130 18.92 28.50 14.93
C SER A 130 19.42 29.34 13.76
N SER A 131 18.49 30.02 13.07
CA SER A 131 18.84 30.85 11.93
C SER A 131 18.15 32.21 11.93
N ARG A 132 18.78 33.18 11.27
CA ARG A 132 18.18 34.49 11.02
C ARG A 132 18.65 35.11 9.71
N ASP A 133 17.73 35.79 9.02
CA ASP A 133 18.07 36.55 7.82
C ASP A 133 19.00 37.73 8.18
N VAL A 134 20.06 37.92 7.38
CA VAL A 134 21.04 39.00 7.55
C VAL A 134 21.29 39.74 6.25
N SER A 135 21.72 41.00 6.35
CA SER A 135 22.07 41.81 5.18
C SER A 135 23.49 41.52 4.70
N GLU A 136 23.76 41.65 3.39
CA GLU A 136 25.10 41.42 2.80
C GLU A 136 26.21 42.23 3.49
N ASP A 137 25.90 43.45 3.98
CA ASP A 137 26.86 44.31 4.68
C ASP A 137 27.33 43.74 6.04
N GLU A 138 26.59 42.79 6.61
CA GLU A 138 26.88 42.13 7.89
C GLU A 138 27.65 40.81 7.72
N VAL A 139 27.71 40.28 6.50
CA VAL A 139 28.22 38.94 6.21
C VAL A 139 29.75 38.96 6.06
N ASP A 140 30.41 37.99 6.70
CA ASP A 140 31.81 37.68 6.43
C ASP A 140 31.91 36.68 5.27
N SER A 141 32.36 37.16 4.10
CA SER A 141 32.50 36.32 2.90
C SER A 141 33.44 35.14 3.10
N ASP A 142 34.41 35.23 4.02
CA ASP A 142 35.34 34.13 4.31
C ASP A 142 34.70 33.04 5.19
N ARG A 143 33.56 33.34 5.84
CA ARG A 143 32.78 32.41 6.69
C ARG A 143 31.39 32.11 6.09
N THR A 144 31.25 32.29 4.78
CA THR A 144 29.99 32.05 4.04
C THR A 144 30.11 30.83 3.13
N ILE A 145 29.13 29.94 3.18
CA ILE A 145 28.99 28.80 2.27
C ILE A 145 27.73 28.94 1.41
N SER A 146 27.78 28.48 0.16
CA SER A 146 26.58 28.43 -0.68
C SER A 146 25.68 27.26 -0.30
N ALA A 147 24.37 27.49 -0.24
CA ALA A 147 23.38 26.42 -0.14
C ALA A 147 23.48 25.42 -1.32
N MET A 148 24.11 25.83 -2.44
CA MET A 148 24.38 24.98 -3.59
C MET A 148 25.74 24.27 -3.54
N ASP A 149 26.52 24.44 -2.48
CA ASP A 149 27.78 23.73 -2.31
C ASP A 149 27.54 22.23 -2.12
N ASP A 150 28.46 21.39 -2.62
CA ASP A 150 28.35 19.94 -2.50
C ASP A 150 28.34 19.48 -1.04
N THR A 151 28.95 20.25 -0.13
CA THR A 151 28.92 19.98 1.32
C THR A 151 27.49 19.97 1.87
N LEU A 152 26.60 20.79 1.30
CA LEU A 152 25.19 20.92 1.69
C LEU A 152 24.22 20.21 0.75
N ARG A 153 24.66 19.79 -0.44
CA ARG A 153 23.82 19.09 -1.44
C ARG A 153 24.03 17.60 -1.54
N VAL A 154 25.24 17.12 -1.28
CA VAL A 154 25.59 15.70 -1.49
C VAL A 154 25.51 14.98 -0.15
N MET A 155 24.52 14.10 -0.01
CA MET A 155 24.43 13.20 1.14
C MET A 155 25.62 12.23 1.18
N GLY A 156 26.64 12.60 1.95
CA GLY A 156 27.73 11.72 2.39
C GLY A 156 27.50 11.23 3.81
N VAL A 157 28.22 10.17 4.22
CA VAL A 157 28.18 9.67 5.60
C VAL A 157 28.61 10.77 6.59
N ASP A 158 29.64 11.52 6.21
CA ASP A 158 30.29 12.53 7.07
C ASP A 158 29.49 13.86 7.15
N ASN A 159 28.58 14.13 6.19
CA ASN A 159 27.87 15.43 6.11
C ASN A 159 26.36 15.31 6.37
N ARG A 160 25.87 14.11 6.74
CA ARG A 160 24.44 13.87 6.90
C ARG A 160 23.82 14.82 7.92
N GLU A 161 24.50 15.02 9.04
CA GLU A 161 23.96 15.83 10.12
C GLU A 161 24.05 17.32 9.83
N THR A 162 25.14 17.76 9.20
CA THR A 162 25.24 19.13 8.65
C THR A 162 24.09 19.45 7.72
N ILE A 163 23.77 18.55 6.79
CA ILE A 163 22.67 18.73 5.84
C ILE A 163 21.33 18.78 6.57
N ARG A 164 21.09 17.92 7.58
CA ARG A 164 19.86 17.95 8.39
C ARG A 164 19.72 19.26 9.17
N ALA A 165 20.76 19.67 9.89
CA ALA A 165 20.76 20.89 10.69
C ALA A 165 20.50 22.12 9.83
N VAL A 166 21.22 22.25 8.71
CA VAL A 166 21.06 23.36 7.77
C VAL A 166 19.67 23.34 7.12
N ASN A 167 19.18 22.18 6.65
CA ASN A 167 17.85 22.11 6.03
C ASN A 167 16.70 22.33 7.02
N ALA A 168 16.88 22.03 8.31
CA ALA A 168 15.86 22.32 9.32
C ALA A 168 15.71 23.82 9.55
N VAL A 169 16.82 24.55 9.62
CA VAL A 169 16.83 25.99 9.90
C VAL A 169 16.71 26.86 8.64
N LEU A 170 16.69 26.26 7.45
CA LEU A 170 16.55 26.98 6.20
C LEU A 170 15.25 26.62 5.48
N GLU A 171 14.56 27.63 4.95
CA GLU A 171 13.37 27.45 4.11
C GLU A 171 13.76 27.73 2.65
N PRO A 172 13.74 26.72 1.75
CA PRO A 172 14.16 26.90 0.36
C PRO A 172 13.14 27.69 -0.47
N PHE A 173 11.88 27.78 -0.02
CA PHE A 173 10.81 28.46 -0.75
C PHE A 173 9.93 29.28 0.20
N ARG A 174 10.27 30.56 0.40
CA ARG A 174 9.49 31.46 1.26
C ARG A 174 8.59 32.38 0.43
N GLY A 175 7.29 32.38 0.76
CA GLY A 175 6.32 33.33 0.22
C GLY A 175 6.00 33.17 -1.28
N SER A 176 5.30 34.14 -1.87
CA SER A 176 4.84 34.09 -3.27
C SER A 176 5.94 34.32 -4.31
N THR A 177 7.14 34.68 -3.85
CA THR A 177 8.34 34.99 -4.65
C THR A 177 9.32 33.83 -4.71
N ASN A 178 9.08 32.74 -3.95
CA ASN A 178 9.97 31.58 -3.83
C ASN A 178 11.39 31.95 -3.38
N GLU A 179 11.55 33.03 -2.60
CA GLU A 179 12.86 33.45 -2.10
C GLU A 179 13.30 32.50 -0.98
N GLY A 180 14.53 32.00 -1.00
CA GLY A 180 15.09 31.22 0.11
C GLY A 180 15.39 32.09 1.34
N GLY A 181 15.39 31.52 2.55
CA GLY A 181 15.73 32.27 3.77
C GLY A 181 15.78 31.44 5.05
N ALA A 182 15.85 32.13 6.19
CA ALA A 182 15.76 31.51 7.52
C ALA A 182 14.36 30.94 7.77
N SER A 183 14.29 29.73 8.31
CA SER A 183 13.04 29.11 8.75
C SER A 183 12.68 29.56 10.18
N ASP A 184 11.42 29.34 10.60
CA ASP A 184 10.99 29.54 12.00
C ASP A 184 11.29 28.30 12.88
N HIS A 185 12.06 27.32 12.38
CA HIS A 185 12.38 26.07 13.08
C HIS A 185 13.85 26.03 13.49
N ASP A 186 14.09 25.50 14.69
CA ASP A 186 15.44 25.21 15.16
C ASP A 186 15.79 23.74 14.90
N TYR A 187 17.06 23.46 14.66
CA TYR A 187 17.61 22.11 14.79
C TYR A 187 18.07 21.89 16.22
N ARG A 188 17.71 20.74 16.80
CA ARG A 188 18.01 20.39 18.20
C ARG A 188 18.64 19.01 18.28
N ALA A 189 19.66 18.88 19.12
CA ALA A 189 20.38 17.63 19.33
C ALA A 189 20.99 17.54 20.72
N THR A 190 20.94 16.36 21.34
CA THR A 190 21.58 16.09 22.65
C THR A 190 23.10 16.06 22.59
N ILE A 191 23.68 15.81 21.41
CA ILE A 191 25.12 15.87 21.14
C ILE A 191 25.38 16.67 19.87
N LEU A 192 26.57 17.24 19.75
CA LEU A 192 27.03 17.87 18.53
C LEU A 192 27.99 16.92 17.83
N ASP A 193 27.63 16.47 16.62
CA ASP A 193 28.51 15.65 15.79
C ASP A 193 29.78 16.45 15.40
N ASP A 194 30.95 15.78 15.40
CA ASP A 194 32.26 16.40 15.14
C ASP A 194 32.27 17.18 13.80
N HIS A 195 31.57 16.69 12.77
CA HIS A 195 31.51 17.36 11.46
C HIS A 195 30.58 18.56 11.48
N LEU A 196 29.47 18.51 12.22
CA LEU A 196 28.61 19.66 12.43
C LEU A 196 29.32 20.74 13.27
N GLU A 197 30.08 20.35 14.30
CA GLU A 197 30.91 21.27 15.08
C GLU A 197 31.95 21.96 14.18
N GLU A 198 32.76 21.21 13.44
CA GLU A 198 33.76 21.78 12.52
C GLU A 198 33.11 22.69 11.46
N PHE A 199 31.94 22.32 10.97
CA PHE A 199 31.17 23.13 10.03
C PHE A 199 30.76 24.47 10.63
N LEU A 200 30.16 24.48 11.83
CA LEU A 200 29.70 25.70 12.51
C LEU A 200 30.87 26.56 13.03
N GLU A 201 32.03 25.96 13.32
CA GLU A 201 33.26 26.71 13.59
C GLU A 201 33.79 27.41 12.33
N THR A 202 33.61 26.78 11.16
CA THR A 202 34.12 27.31 9.89
C THR A 202 33.19 28.37 9.30
N TYR A 203 31.88 28.10 9.27
CA TYR A 203 30.87 28.90 8.58
C TYR A 203 29.83 29.43 9.55
N ASP A 204 29.60 30.74 9.48
CA ASP A 204 28.50 31.39 10.20
C ASP A 204 27.31 31.68 9.27
N TYR A 205 27.54 31.71 7.94
CA TYR A 205 26.55 32.19 6.98
C TYR A 205 26.31 31.19 5.85
N VAL A 206 25.04 31.01 5.47
CA VAL A 206 24.62 30.30 4.26
C VAL A 206 24.04 31.30 3.27
N VAL A 207 24.47 31.21 2.01
CA VAL A 207 23.98 32.05 0.92
C VAL A 207 23.10 31.28 -0.06
N TYR A 208 21.91 31.84 -0.34
CA TYR A 208 21.00 31.34 -1.37
C TYR A 208 21.32 31.99 -2.72
N PRO A 209 21.76 31.23 -3.74
CA PRO A 209 21.95 31.78 -5.07
C PRO A 209 20.60 32.03 -5.74
N SER A 210 20.52 33.06 -6.57
CA SER A 210 19.33 33.28 -7.39
C SER A 210 19.21 32.26 -8.51
N ASP A 211 17.96 31.85 -8.81
CA ASP A 211 17.58 30.98 -9.94
C ASP A 211 17.83 31.64 -11.34
N GLY A 212 18.59 32.74 -11.40
CA GLY A 212 18.89 33.48 -12.62
C GLY A 212 19.97 32.82 -13.51
N ASP A 213 19.76 32.90 -14.83
CA ASP A 213 20.66 32.36 -15.88
C ASP A 213 22.04 33.04 -15.99
N ASP A 214 22.32 34.12 -15.24
CA ASP A 214 23.59 34.87 -15.21
C ASP A 214 24.18 34.87 -13.79
N GLU A 215 25.52 34.95 -13.65
CA GLU A 215 26.30 34.85 -12.39
C GLU A 215 25.43 35.10 -11.14
N PRO A 216 25.03 34.05 -10.39
CA PRO A 216 23.90 34.13 -9.50
C PRO A 216 24.18 35.17 -8.41
N GLU A 217 23.52 36.32 -8.51
CA GLU A 217 23.47 37.25 -7.39
C GLU A 217 22.76 36.52 -6.23
N PRO A 218 23.28 36.64 -5.00
CA PRO A 218 22.66 35.99 -3.86
C PRO A 218 21.30 36.60 -3.57
N GLU A 219 20.26 35.77 -3.41
CA GLU A 219 18.91 36.20 -3.03
C GLU A 219 18.83 36.59 -1.56
N GLY A 220 19.66 35.95 -0.73
CA GLY A 220 19.69 36.22 0.70
C GLY A 220 20.84 35.52 1.40
N TYR A 221 21.13 36.00 2.59
CA TYR A 221 22.10 35.44 3.52
C TYR A 221 21.40 35.10 4.82
N VAL A 222 21.72 33.92 5.33
CA VAL A 222 21.19 33.42 6.60
C VAL A 222 22.35 33.17 7.53
N GLU A 223 22.32 33.76 8.71
CA GLU A 223 23.28 33.47 9.78
C GLU A 223 22.80 32.25 10.57
N LEU A 224 23.75 31.35 10.89
CA LEU A 224 23.57 30.19 11.74
C LEU A 224 24.09 30.54 13.14
N GLU A 225 23.27 30.34 14.17
CA GLU A 225 23.66 30.56 15.56
C GLU A 225 23.55 29.24 16.34
N LEU A 226 24.65 28.85 16.98
CA LEU A 226 24.70 27.69 17.89
C LEU A 226 24.57 28.16 19.34
N ASP A 227 23.56 27.65 20.04
CA ASP A 227 23.39 27.78 21.49
C ASP A 227 23.41 26.40 22.16
N HIS A 228 23.59 26.38 23.48
CA HIS A 228 23.50 25.19 24.31
C HIS A 228 22.47 25.44 25.42
N GLU A 229 21.28 24.89 25.24
CA GLU A 229 20.16 25.00 26.16
C GLU A 229 20.22 23.88 27.20
N ASP A 230 20.45 24.24 28.46
CA ASP A 230 20.44 23.30 29.58
C ASP A 230 19.27 23.62 30.52
N PRO A 231 18.23 22.77 30.61
CA PRO A 231 17.10 22.98 31.52
C PRO A 231 17.49 22.86 33.00
N GLY A 232 18.62 22.22 33.30
CA GLY A 232 19.08 21.87 34.63
C GLY A 232 18.35 20.68 35.25
N PRO A 233 18.93 20.06 36.30
CA PRO A 233 18.36 18.87 36.91
C PRO A 233 17.07 19.16 37.71
N PRO A 234 16.18 18.16 37.88
CA PRO A 234 16.35 16.78 37.39
C PRO A 234 16.10 16.68 35.88
N TYR A 235 16.97 15.96 35.19
CA TYR A 235 16.77 15.60 33.79
C TYR A 235 15.82 14.42 33.71
N THR A 236 15.00 14.39 32.66
CA THR A 236 13.93 13.40 32.54
C THR A 236 13.90 12.76 31.17
N VAL A 237 13.64 11.45 31.12
CA VAL A 237 13.25 10.74 29.90
C VAL A 237 11.88 10.12 30.14
N SER A 238 10.92 10.45 29.30
CA SER A 238 9.54 9.97 29.35
C SER A 238 9.20 9.26 28.06
N VAL A 239 8.52 8.13 28.20
CA VAL A 239 8.13 7.29 27.06
C VAL A 239 6.62 7.19 27.06
N THR A 240 5.99 7.48 25.91
CA THR A 240 4.54 7.42 25.75
C THR A 240 4.21 6.41 24.67
N GLU A 241 3.29 5.48 24.96
CA GLU A 241 2.78 4.56 23.95
C GLU A 241 2.09 5.32 22.81
N VAL A 242 2.53 5.07 21.58
CA VAL A 242 1.93 5.65 20.38
C VAL A 242 0.72 4.81 20.01
N THR A 243 -0.45 5.42 20.06
CA THR A 243 -1.68 4.78 19.59
C THR A 243 -1.67 4.67 18.07
N ASP A 244 -2.43 3.72 17.51
CA ASP A 244 -2.51 3.60 16.05
C ASP A 244 -3.05 4.86 15.37
N GLU A 245 -3.96 5.59 16.03
CA GLU A 245 -4.48 6.84 15.50
C GLU A 245 -3.39 7.91 15.36
N GLN A 246 -2.43 7.96 16.28
CA GLN A 246 -1.25 8.80 16.14
C GLN A 246 -0.35 8.25 15.01
N ARG A 247 -0.06 6.95 15.05
CA ARG A 247 0.83 6.29 14.09
C ARG A 247 0.41 6.46 12.62
N TYR A 248 -0.89 6.40 12.34
CA TYR A 248 -1.46 6.42 11.00
C TYR A 248 -2.25 7.70 10.69
N GLY A 249 -2.33 8.65 11.63
CA GLY A 249 -3.10 9.89 11.49
C GLY A 249 -4.63 9.72 11.42
N ARG A 250 -5.14 8.49 11.49
CA ARG A 250 -6.57 8.12 11.39
C ARG A 250 -6.89 6.97 12.35
N PRO A 251 -8.14 6.88 12.85
CA PRO A 251 -8.56 5.75 13.68
C PRO A 251 -8.31 4.41 12.98
N VAL A 252 -7.85 3.42 13.74
CA VAL A 252 -7.69 2.04 13.26
C VAL A 252 -8.66 1.13 13.99
N VAL A 253 -9.48 0.40 13.25
CA VAL A 253 -10.53 -0.47 13.79
C VAL A 253 -10.22 -1.92 13.43
N ASP A 254 -10.28 -2.82 14.41
CA ASP A 254 -10.11 -4.26 14.16
C ASP A 254 -11.27 -4.80 13.33
N VAL A 255 -10.95 -5.57 12.28
CA VAL A 255 -11.93 -6.16 11.36
C VAL A 255 -13.04 -6.96 12.06
N ALA A 256 -12.72 -7.59 13.20
CA ALA A 256 -13.66 -8.35 14.03
C ALA A 256 -14.78 -7.49 14.67
N THR A 257 -14.69 -6.16 14.58
CA THR A 257 -15.72 -5.23 15.04
C THR A 257 -16.88 -5.12 14.04
N TYR A 258 -16.65 -5.43 12.77
CA TYR A 258 -17.67 -5.37 11.72
C TYR A 258 -18.55 -6.63 11.71
N PRO A 259 -19.76 -6.55 11.13
CA PRO A 259 -20.60 -7.74 10.92
C PRO A 259 -19.88 -8.79 10.06
N ASP A 260 -20.13 -10.09 10.33
CA ASP A 260 -19.47 -11.21 9.65
C ASP A 260 -19.37 -11.04 8.12
N PRO A 261 -20.43 -10.67 7.37
CA PRO A 261 -20.32 -10.50 5.91
C PRO A 261 -19.32 -9.42 5.45
N ALA A 262 -19.18 -8.33 6.22
CA ALA A 262 -18.22 -7.27 5.93
C ALA A 262 -16.81 -7.67 6.36
N ALA A 263 -16.68 -8.32 7.51
CA ALA A 263 -15.40 -8.82 8.01
C ALA A 263 -14.80 -9.86 7.05
N ASP A 264 -15.60 -10.82 6.60
CA ASP A 264 -15.20 -11.86 5.64
C ASP A 264 -14.77 -11.23 4.30
N ALA A 265 -15.53 -10.25 3.79
CA ALA A 265 -15.18 -9.54 2.57
C ALA A 265 -13.87 -8.75 2.69
N LEU A 266 -13.63 -8.08 3.81
CA LEU A 266 -12.39 -7.33 4.09
C LEU A 266 -11.20 -8.28 4.22
N HIS A 267 -11.36 -9.43 4.89
CA HIS A 267 -10.35 -10.47 4.96
C HIS A 267 -9.97 -10.99 3.57
N ALA A 268 -10.97 -11.40 2.77
CA ALA A 268 -10.75 -11.90 1.42
C ALA A 268 -10.09 -10.85 0.52
N ALA A 269 -10.50 -9.57 0.64
CA ALA A 269 -9.89 -8.48 -0.10
C ALA A 269 -8.45 -8.18 0.35
N ALA A 270 -8.11 -8.30 1.62
CA ALA A 270 -6.75 -8.09 2.10
C ALA A 270 -5.80 -9.21 1.65
N GLU A 271 -6.25 -10.46 1.68
CA GLU A 271 -5.47 -11.62 1.21
C GLU A 271 -5.22 -11.57 -0.30
N ARG A 272 -6.23 -11.14 -1.07
CA ARG A 272 -6.18 -11.08 -2.55
C ARG A 272 -5.78 -9.70 -3.10
N ARG A 273 -5.52 -8.71 -2.23
CA ARG A 273 -5.44 -7.25 -2.51
C ARG A 273 -6.73 -6.61 -3.03
N SER A 274 -7.62 -7.39 -3.63
CA SER A 274 -8.96 -6.98 -4.05
C SER A 274 -9.95 -8.14 -4.02
N LEU A 275 -11.22 -7.85 -3.76
CA LEU A 275 -12.35 -8.77 -3.89
C LEU A 275 -13.32 -8.26 -4.97
N ARG A 276 -13.60 -9.10 -5.97
CA ARG A 276 -14.60 -8.85 -7.02
C ARG A 276 -15.90 -9.60 -6.72
N THR A 277 -17.01 -8.88 -6.64
CA THR A 277 -18.32 -9.44 -6.24
C THR A 277 -19.48 -8.77 -6.98
N ASP A 278 -20.56 -9.53 -7.21
CA ASP A 278 -21.81 -9.03 -7.79
C ASP A 278 -22.70 -8.33 -6.74
N GLU A 279 -22.53 -8.71 -5.48
CA GLU A 279 -23.31 -8.17 -4.37
C GLU A 279 -22.43 -7.32 -3.47
N ARG A 280 -22.93 -6.13 -3.12
CA ARG A 280 -22.30 -5.28 -2.09
C ARG A 280 -22.35 -6.02 -0.75
N PRO A 281 -21.21 -6.27 -0.08
CA PRO A 281 -21.22 -7.00 1.20
C PRO A 281 -22.06 -6.28 2.26
N GLU A 282 -22.90 -7.02 2.98
CA GLU A 282 -23.80 -6.44 3.98
C GLU A 282 -23.00 -5.80 5.14
N GLY A 283 -23.25 -4.52 5.41
CA GLY A 283 -22.59 -3.80 6.50
C GLY A 283 -21.24 -3.18 6.14
N ILE A 284 -20.75 -3.35 4.90
CA ILE A 284 -19.47 -2.77 4.45
C ILE A 284 -19.45 -1.24 4.53
N ASP A 285 -20.62 -0.59 4.43
CA ASP A 285 -20.76 0.86 4.52
C ASP A 285 -20.17 1.41 5.82
N VAL A 286 -20.29 0.68 6.92
CA VAL A 286 -19.73 1.10 8.22
C VAL A 286 -18.20 1.18 8.15
N ALA A 287 -17.56 0.25 7.45
CA ALA A 287 -16.10 0.26 7.27
C ALA A 287 -15.63 1.40 6.34
N LEU A 288 -16.49 1.85 5.42
CA LEU A 288 -16.17 2.88 4.43
C LEU A 288 -16.54 4.31 4.89
N GLU A 289 -17.50 4.46 5.80
CA GLU A 289 -18.00 5.77 6.25
C GLU A 289 -17.19 6.38 7.41
N ASP A 290 -16.56 5.56 8.25
CA ASP A 290 -15.95 6.00 9.52
C ASP A 290 -14.56 6.67 9.36
N ASP A 291 -14.10 6.89 8.12
CA ASP A 291 -12.79 7.48 7.79
C ASP A 291 -11.62 6.81 8.56
N ALA A 292 -11.76 5.50 8.77
CA ALA A 292 -10.88 4.68 9.59
C ALA A 292 -10.14 3.65 8.74
N TYR A 293 -8.93 3.32 9.13
CA TYR A 293 -8.24 2.14 8.62
C TYR A 293 -8.74 0.87 9.31
N VAL A 294 -8.61 -0.25 8.62
CA VAL A 294 -9.01 -1.57 9.13
C VAL A 294 -7.77 -2.39 9.46
N ARG A 295 -7.68 -2.90 10.69
CA ARG A 295 -6.66 -3.88 11.07
C ARG A 295 -7.11 -5.30 10.75
N ILE A 296 -6.26 -6.02 10.01
CA ILE A 296 -6.43 -7.43 9.65
C ILE A 296 -5.11 -8.15 9.94
N GLY A 297 -5.11 -9.02 10.96
CA GLY A 297 -3.87 -9.60 11.47
C GLY A 297 -2.92 -8.52 11.99
N ASP A 298 -1.68 -8.51 11.51
CA ASP A 298 -0.67 -7.50 11.85
C ASP A 298 -0.67 -6.31 10.85
N GLY A 299 -1.48 -6.36 9.79
CA GLY A 299 -1.55 -5.33 8.75
C GLY A 299 -2.67 -4.30 8.99
N VAL A 300 -2.45 -3.09 8.51
CA VAL A 300 -3.42 -1.97 8.54
C VAL A 300 -3.72 -1.56 7.10
N TYR A 301 -5.00 -1.44 6.77
CA TYR A 301 -5.44 -1.26 5.39
C TYR A 301 -6.47 -0.14 5.26
N GLU A 302 -6.45 0.52 4.12
CA GLU A 302 -7.52 1.40 3.67
C GLU A 302 -8.46 0.63 2.72
N PRO A 303 -9.71 0.38 3.14
CA PRO A 303 -10.70 -0.22 2.26
C PRO A 303 -11.27 0.83 1.29
N ALA A 304 -11.39 0.47 0.02
CA ALA A 304 -12.14 1.24 -0.96
C ALA A 304 -13.06 0.33 -1.76
N LEU A 305 -14.33 0.72 -1.90
CA LEU A 305 -15.32 -0.03 -2.66
C LEU A 305 -15.75 0.78 -3.88
N GLU A 306 -15.48 0.25 -5.06
CA GLU A 306 -15.90 0.80 -6.34
C GLU A 306 -17.13 0.04 -6.87
N SER A 307 -18.09 0.77 -7.42
CA SER A 307 -19.17 0.20 -8.22
C SER A 307 -18.81 0.26 -9.69
N VAL A 308 -18.87 -0.87 -10.39
CA VAL A 308 -18.47 -0.98 -11.79
C VAL A 308 -19.69 -0.81 -12.69
N ASP A 309 -19.58 0.05 -13.70
CA ASP A 309 -20.60 0.23 -14.74
C ASP A 309 -20.02 -0.24 -16.09
N HIS A 310 -20.09 -1.54 -16.35
CA HIS A 310 -19.56 -2.12 -17.60
C HIS A 310 -20.27 -1.56 -18.84
N ASP A 311 -21.53 -1.12 -18.73
CA ASP A 311 -22.28 -0.54 -19.85
C ASP A 311 -21.76 0.86 -20.24
N ALA A 312 -20.95 1.50 -19.38
CA ALA A 312 -20.37 2.82 -19.64
C ALA A 312 -19.03 2.74 -20.39
N VAL A 313 -18.39 1.57 -20.45
CA VAL A 313 -17.10 1.36 -21.12
C VAL A 313 -17.36 0.79 -22.52
N PRO A 314 -16.83 1.38 -23.61
CA PRO A 314 -17.14 0.98 -24.99
C PRO A 314 -16.36 -0.28 -25.44
N VAL A 315 -16.41 -1.32 -24.61
CA VAL A 315 -15.70 -2.59 -24.77
C VAL A 315 -16.67 -3.76 -24.64
N SER A 316 -16.53 -4.72 -25.55
CA SER A 316 -17.14 -6.04 -25.38
C SER A 316 -16.07 -7.09 -25.12
N LEU A 317 -16.22 -7.85 -24.04
CA LEU A 317 -15.38 -8.99 -23.68
C LEU A 317 -16.22 -10.26 -23.70
N GLU A 318 -15.77 -11.30 -24.39
CA GLU A 318 -16.49 -12.56 -24.49
C GLU A 318 -15.57 -13.78 -24.58
N ILE A 319 -16.09 -14.94 -24.14
CA ILE A 319 -15.47 -16.24 -24.44
C ILE A 319 -16.14 -16.78 -25.72
N THR A 320 -15.39 -16.82 -26.81
CA THR A 320 -15.94 -17.15 -28.14
C THR A 320 -15.89 -18.64 -28.48
N ASP A 321 -14.95 -19.37 -27.89
CA ASP A 321 -14.73 -20.79 -28.15
C ASP A 321 -14.29 -21.50 -26.87
N VAL A 322 -14.81 -22.72 -26.65
CA VAL A 322 -14.44 -23.61 -25.56
C VAL A 322 -14.25 -25.00 -26.16
N ASP A 323 -13.00 -25.45 -26.22
CA ASP A 323 -12.64 -26.78 -26.67
C ASP A 323 -12.47 -27.70 -25.46
N SER A 324 -13.45 -28.58 -25.24
CA SER A 324 -13.40 -29.53 -24.13
C SER A 324 -12.36 -30.65 -24.32
N ASP A 325 -11.96 -30.97 -25.56
CA ASP A 325 -11.01 -32.05 -25.86
C ASP A 325 -9.57 -31.55 -25.59
N ASP A 326 -9.26 -30.35 -26.07
CA ASP A 326 -7.94 -29.71 -25.88
C ASP A 326 -7.86 -28.90 -24.57
N ARG A 327 -8.99 -28.76 -23.86
CA ARG A 327 -9.13 -27.97 -22.62
C ARG A 327 -8.65 -26.54 -22.82
N ALA A 328 -9.19 -25.90 -23.86
CA ALA A 328 -8.81 -24.57 -24.27
C ALA A 328 -10.03 -23.66 -24.35
N PHE A 329 -9.84 -22.36 -24.13
CA PHE A 329 -10.86 -21.36 -24.40
C PHE A 329 -10.25 -20.13 -25.05
N THR A 330 -11.04 -19.42 -25.86
CA THR A 330 -10.63 -18.16 -26.49
C THR A 330 -11.31 -17.01 -25.79
N LEU A 331 -10.53 -16.06 -25.26
CA LEU A 331 -11.02 -14.79 -24.75
C LEU A 331 -10.85 -13.73 -25.84
N GLU A 332 -11.92 -13.03 -26.21
CA GLU A 332 -11.92 -11.97 -27.23
C GLU A 332 -12.38 -10.65 -26.62
N VAL A 333 -11.63 -9.58 -26.89
CA VAL A 333 -11.98 -8.19 -26.59
C VAL A 333 -12.19 -7.43 -27.88
N SER A 334 -13.24 -6.61 -27.93
CA SER A 334 -13.53 -5.76 -29.10
C SER A 334 -13.95 -4.35 -28.68
N ALA A 335 -13.69 -3.39 -29.57
CA ALA A 335 -14.15 -2.01 -29.42
C ALA A 335 -15.53 -1.88 -30.06
N ASP A 336 -16.50 -1.32 -29.33
CA ASP A 336 -17.88 -1.21 -29.80
C ASP A 336 -18.04 -0.09 -30.85
N ASP A 337 -18.35 1.13 -30.44
CA ASP A 337 -18.70 2.24 -31.33
C ASP A 337 -17.69 3.40 -31.37
N GLU A 338 -16.65 3.35 -30.54
CA GLU A 338 -15.57 4.35 -30.51
C GLU A 338 -14.18 3.70 -30.32
N PRO A 339 -13.08 4.36 -30.75
CA PRO A 339 -11.75 3.80 -30.58
C PRO A 339 -11.38 3.75 -29.10
N ILE A 340 -10.68 2.69 -28.72
CA ILE A 340 -10.20 2.47 -27.36
C ILE A 340 -8.71 2.21 -27.36
N SER A 341 -8.07 2.53 -26.25
CA SER A 341 -6.74 2.04 -25.90
C SER A 341 -6.85 1.11 -24.71
N LEU A 342 -6.34 -0.11 -24.86
CA LEU A 342 -6.23 -1.11 -23.82
C LEU A 342 -4.82 -1.08 -23.29
N PHE A 343 -4.66 -0.98 -21.98
CA PHE A 343 -3.40 -1.22 -21.30
C PHE A 343 -3.44 -2.59 -20.63
N SER A 344 -2.54 -3.48 -21.07
CA SER A 344 -2.44 -4.87 -20.58
C SER A 344 -1.00 -5.26 -20.28
N GLY A 345 -0.81 -6.36 -19.56
CA GLY A 345 0.48 -7.04 -19.49
C GLY A 345 0.81 -7.73 -20.83
N ALA A 346 2.07 -8.12 -20.99
CA ALA A 346 2.47 -9.01 -22.10
C ALA A 346 1.98 -10.44 -21.82
N PRO A 347 1.43 -11.18 -22.81
CA PRO A 347 1.16 -10.74 -24.17
C PRO A 347 -0.14 -9.93 -24.27
N GLU A 348 -0.20 -9.00 -25.22
CA GLU A 348 -1.45 -8.31 -25.54
C GLU A 348 -2.53 -9.33 -25.96
N PRO A 349 -3.81 -9.15 -25.57
CA PRO A 349 -4.34 -8.01 -24.81
C PRO A 349 -4.61 -8.34 -23.32
N PHE A 350 -4.19 -9.50 -22.81
CA PHE A 350 -4.63 -10.01 -21.50
C PHE A 350 -3.50 -10.48 -20.56
N GLY A 351 -2.28 -10.67 -21.05
CA GLY A 351 -1.16 -11.06 -20.21
C GLY A 351 -1.16 -12.52 -19.73
N VAL A 352 -0.28 -12.79 -18.77
CA VAL A 352 -0.27 -14.01 -17.97
C VAL A 352 -1.27 -13.86 -16.83
N VAL A 353 -2.23 -14.78 -16.73
CA VAL A 353 -3.28 -14.72 -15.70
C VAL A 353 -3.13 -15.84 -14.67
N GLY A 354 -3.36 -15.52 -13.40
CA GLY A 354 -3.33 -16.49 -12.30
C GLY A 354 -4.71 -17.06 -12.00
N ALA A 355 -4.86 -18.37 -12.06
CA ALA A 355 -6.06 -19.09 -11.66
C ALA A 355 -5.91 -19.70 -10.27
N TYR A 356 -6.95 -19.59 -9.45
CA TYR A 356 -6.99 -20.07 -8.08
C TYR A 356 -8.03 -21.18 -7.94
N PRO A 357 -7.74 -22.27 -7.20
CA PRO A 357 -8.73 -23.31 -6.95
C PRO A 357 -9.84 -22.79 -6.05
N VAL A 358 -11.09 -23.10 -6.39
CA VAL A 358 -12.28 -22.76 -5.61
C VAL A 358 -12.57 -23.90 -4.63
N THR A 359 -12.71 -23.55 -3.34
CA THR A 359 -12.96 -24.52 -2.25
C THR A 359 -14.45 -24.69 -1.94
N GLU A 360 -14.80 -25.62 -1.04
CA GLU A 360 -16.19 -25.99 -0.65
C GLU A 360 -17.07 -24.78 -0.26
N ASP A 361 -16.48 -23.69 0.21
CA ASP A 361 -17.18 -22.47 0.63
C ASP A 361 -17.34 -21.44 -0.50
N GLY A 362 -16.92 -21.76 -1.73
CA GLY A 362 -16.92 -20.85 -2.89
C GLY A 362 -15.75 -19.87 -2.90
N ASP A 363 -14.86 -19.97 -1.91
CA ASP A 363 -13.68 -19.14 -1.78
C ASP A 363 -12.49 -19.71 -2.56
N ALA A 364 -11.86 -18.84 -3.35
CA ALA A 364 -10.59 -19.10 -3.99
C ALA A 364 -9.46 -19.12 -2.94
N SER A 365 -8.78 -20.26 -2.78
CA SER A 365 -7.62 -20.35 -1.88
C SER A 365 -6.40 -19.71 -2.55
N THR A 366 -5.77 -18.72 -1.90
CA THR A 366 -4.54 -18.07 -2.38
C THR A 366 -3.27 -18.80 -1.94
N ASP A 367 -3.36 -19.64 -0.90
CA ASP A 367 -2.21 -20.29 -0.27
C ASP A 367 -1.86 -21.67 -0.86
N ASP A 368 -2.79 -22.31 -1.57
CA ASP A 368 -2.59 -23.62 -2.19
C ASP A 368 -2.91 -23.58 -3.69
N GLY A 369 -1.92 -23.93 -4.53
CA GLY A 369 -2.18 -24.38 -5.92
C GLY A 369 -2.53 -23.32 -6.96
N ARG A 370 -1.95 -22.10 -6.89
CA ARG A 370 -2.03 -21.14 -8.00
C ARG A 370 -1.56 -21.81 -9.30
N ALA A 371 -2.44 -21.86 -10.29
CA ALA A 371 -2.12 -22.33 -11.62
C ALA A 371 -1.96 -21.11 -12.53
N ILE A 372 -0.90 -21.06 -13.32
CA ILE A 372 -0.61 -19.90 -14.17
C ILE A 372 -1.02 -20.24 -15.59
N LEU A 373 -1.84 -19.37 -16.19
CA LEU A 373 -2.27 -19.44 -17.57
C LEU A 373 -1.43 -18.49 -18.41
N TRP A 374 -0.73 -19.03 -19.40
CA TRP A 374 -0.04 -18.25 -20.42
C TRP A 374 -0.38 -18.78 -21.82
N THR A 375 -0.20 -17.95 -22.83
CA THR A 375 -0.40 -18.33 -24.23
C THR A 375 0.89 -18.96 -24.79
N ASP A 376 0.80 -19.83 -25.80
CA ASP A 376 1.99 -20.47 -26.42
C ASP A 376 3.00 -19.43 -26.96
N THR A 377 2.53 -18.24 -27.36
CA THR A 377 3.34 -17.08 -27.74
C THR A 377 4.36 -16.69 -26.66
N TYR A 378 4.05 -16.93 -25.39
CA TYR A 378 4.88 -16.57 -24.24
C TYR A 378 6.06 -17.51 -23.98
N GLU A 379 5.95 -18.79 -24.37
CA GLU A 379 7.08 -19.73 -24.36
C GLU A 379 8.06 -19.42 -25.50
N GLU A 380 7.53 -19.01 -26.67
CA GLU A 380 8.32 -18.72 -27.85
C GLU A 380 9.17 -17.43 -27.72
N ASP A 381 8.67 -16.40 -27.03
CA ASP A 381 9.34 -15.10 -26.88
C ASP A 381 10.23 -14.98 -25.62
N GLY A 382 10.21 -15.95 -24.71
CA GLY A 382 11.15 -16.04 -23.58
C GLY A 382 10.87 -15.09 -22.41
N HIS A 383 9.61 -14.65 -22.24
CA HIS A 383 9.19 -13.71 -21.20
C HIS A 383 8.76 -14.36 -19.87
N VAL A 384 8.52 -15.68 -19.86
CA VAL A 384 8.39 -16.51 -18.66
C VAL A 384 9.70 -17.26 -18.37
N HIS A 385 10.12 -17.18 -17.12
CA HIS A 385 11.20 -17.98 -16.57
C HIS A 385 10.63 -18.96 -15.55
N VAL A 386 10.45 -20.21 -15.96
CA VAL A 386 10.20 -21.32 -15.04
C VAL A 386 11.54 -21.72 -14.43
N GLY A 387 11.71 -21.48 -13.13
CA GLY A 387 12.92 -21.79 -12.36
C GLY A 387 12.57 -22.36 -10.99
N GLU A 388 13.59 -22.58 -10.16
CA GLU A 388 13.41 -22.96 -8.76
C GLU A 388 13.90 -21.81 -7.87
N ARG A 389 13.05 -21.30 -6.98
CA ARG A 389 13.43 -20.36 -5.92
C ARG A 389 13.26 -21.09 -4.59
N ASP A 390 14.34 -21.20 -3.83
CA ASP A 390 14.36 -21.90 -2.53
C ASP A 390 13.91 -23.38 -2.57
N GLY A 391 14.01 -24.03 -3.74
CA GLY A 391 13.63 -25.44 -3.95
C GLY A 391 12.16 -25.65 -4.33
N GLU A 392 11.44 -24.56 -4.57
CA GLU A 392 10.05 -24.58 -5.05
C GLU A 392 9.98 -24.06 -6.49
N PRO A 393 9.07 -24.60 -7.33
CA PRO A 393 8.81 -24.06 -8.66
C PRO A 393 8.45 -22.57 -8.56
N SER A 394 9.19 -21.74 -9.28
CA SER A 394 8.98 -20.30 -9.37
C SER A 394 8.83 -19.89 -10.82
N ILE A 395 7.84 -19.06 -11.11
CA ILE A 395 7.61 -18.49 -12.44
C ILE A 395 7.88 -16.99 -12.33
N GLY A 396 8.91 -16.53 -13.03
CA GLY A 396 9.21 -15.11 -13.18
C GLY A 396 8.65 -14.59 -14.50
N VAL A 397 7.77 -13.59 -14.43
CA VAL A 397 7.20 -12.90 -15.61
C VAL A 397 7.88 -11.53 -15.74
N ASN A 398 8.46 -11.22 -16.90
CA ASN A 398 8.94 -9.86 -17.17
C ASN A 398 7.74 -9.00 -17.56
N ASP A 399 7.16 -8.28 -16.59
CA ASP A 399 6.01 -7.42 -16.84
C ASP A 399 6.42 -6.19 -17.65
N ILE A 400 5.91 -6.09 -18.88
CA ILE A 400 6.01 -4.92 -19.74
C ILE A 400 4.57 -4.53 -20.03
N GLY A 401 4.14 -3.37 -19.53
CA GLY A 401 2.85 -2.80 -19.89
C GLY A 401 2.83 -2.48 -21.38
N ILE A 402 1.86 -3.03 -22.09
CA ILE A 402 1.67 -2.82 -23.53
C ILE A 402 0.34 -2.10 -23.74
N THR A 403 0.38 -1.08 -24.61
CA THR A 403 -0.81 -0.32 -25.00
C THR A 403 -1.24 -0.73 -26.40
N THR A 404 -2.40 -1.35 -26.49
CA THR A 404 -3.04 -1.74 -27.75
C THR A 404 -4.15 -0.76 -28.09
N ARG A 405 -4.20 -0.28 -29.33
CA ARG A 405 -5.32 0.52 -29.82
C ARG A 405 -6.24 -0.31 -30.70
N LEU A 406 -7.54 -0.27 -30.42
CA LEU A 406 -8.58 -0.90 -31.24
C LEU A 406 -9.49 0.17 -31.82
N GLU A 407 -9.72 0.12 -33.14
CA GLU A 407 -10.72 0.97 -33.78
C GLU A 407 -12.11 0.30 -33.68
N PRO A 408 -13.23 1.04 -33.84
CA PRO A 408 -14.56 0.47 -33.74
C PRO A 408 -14.77 -0.74 -34.65
N GLY A 409 -15.16 -1.87 -34.06
CA GLY A 409 -15.34 -3.15 -34.73
C GLY A 409 -14.05 -3.96 -34.97
N ASP A 410 -12.89 -3.49 -34.52
CA ASP A 410 -11.70 -4.32 -34.38
C ASP A 410 -11.82 -5.19 -33.12
N SER A 411 -11.31 -6.41 -33.21
CA SER A 411 -11.20 -7.34 -32.08
C SER A 411 -9.80 -7.91 -31.96
N MET A 412 -9.46 -8.33 -30.74
CA MET A 412 -8.27 -9.12 -30.44
C MET A 412 -8.65 -10.28 -29.54
N SER A 413 -7.99 -11.42 -29.74
CA SER A 413 -8.31 -12.63 -29.02
C SER A 413 -7.05 -13.40 -28.65
N GLU A 414 -7.07 -14.06 -27.51
CA GLU A 414 -6.03 -15.01 -27.11
C GLU A 414 -6.63 -16.35 -26.68
N ILE A 415 -5.87 -17.41 -26.95
CA ILE A 415 -6.25 -18.79 -26.63
C ILE A 415 -5.50 -19.22 -25.38
N TYR A 416 -6.24 -19.63 -24.36
CA TYR A 416 -5.72 -20.17 -23.11
C TYR A 416 -5.95 -21.68 -23.07
N GLU A 417 -4.89 -22.44 -22.86
CA GLU A 417 -4.94 -23.89 -22.69
C GLU A 417 -4.74 -24.28 -21.22
N ILE A 418 -5.39 -25.36 -20.78
CA ILE A 418 -5.25 -25.89 -19.42
C ILE A 418 -4.40 -27.17 -19.44
N ARG A 419 -3.23 -27.12 -18.80
CA ARG A 419 -2.27 -28.23 -18.76
C ARG A 419 -1.92 -28.63 -17.32
N ASP A 420 -1.72 -29.93 -17.07
CA ASP A 420 -1.34 -30.47 -15.76
C ASP A 420 0.03 -29.98 -15.30
N GLU A 421 0.96 -29.86 -16.25
CA GLU A 421 2.30 -29.31 -16.03
C GLU A 421 2.31 -27.86 -15.54
N TRP A 422 1.20 -27.12 -15.65
CA TRP A 422 1.05 -25.74 -15.16
C TRP A 422 0.39 -25.66 -13.77
N GLY A 423 0.18 -26.81 -13.11
CA GLY A 423 -0.35 -26.89 -11.75
C GLY A 423 -1.86 -27.09 -11.66
N PHE A 424 -2.54 -27.34 -12.80
CA PHE A 424 -3.95 -27.69 -12.78
C PHE A 424 -4.17 -29.16 -12.39
N GLU A 425 -5.10 -29.36 -11.48
CA GLU A 425 -5.69 -30.66 -11.14
C GLU A 425 -7.18 -30.65 -11.54
N GLY A 426 -7.86 -31.80 -11.43
CA GLY A 426 -9.30 -31.84 -11.65
C GLY A 426 -10.04 -31.07 -10.56
N GLY A 427 -10.87 -30.08 -10.92
CA GLY A 427 -11.56 -29.21 -9.97
C GLY A 427 -12.13 -27.94 -10.61
N HIS A 428 -12.53 -27.00 -9.76
CA HIS A 428 -13.03 -25.69 -10.17
C HIS A 428 -11.98 -24.62 -9.90
N TYR A 429 -11.78 -23.73 -10.86
CA TYR A 429 -10.83 -22.63 -10.75
C TYR A 429 -11.51 -21.32 -11.11
N ARG A 430 -10.97 -20.23 -10.55
CA ARG A 430 -11.39 -18.87 -10.85
C ARG A 430 -10.14 -18.05 -11.11
N PHE A 431 -10.12 -17.30 -12.21
CA PHE A 431 -9.15 -16.22 -12.39
C PHE A 431 -9.87 -14.89 -12.50
N GLU A 432 -9.22 -13.86 -11.99
CA GLU A 432 -9.76 -12.51 -11.92
C GLU A 432 -8.75 -11.53 -12.47
N ASP A 433 -9.20 -10.62 -13.32
CA ASP A 433 -8.35 -9.59 -13.89
C ASP A 433 -9.17 -8.31 -14.17
N ALA A 434 -8.53 -7.27 -14.69
CA ALA A 434 -9.18 -6.07 -15.18
C ALA A 434 -8.43 -5.46 -16.36
N LEU A 435 -9.16 -5.10 -17.41
CA LEU A 435 -8.60 -4.30 -18.51
C LEU A 435 -8.57 -2.83 -18.10
N SER A 436 -7.43 -2.16 -18.27
CA SER A 436 -7.40 -0.70 -18.19
C SER A 436 -7.76 -0.12 -19.55
N VAL A 437 -8.91 0.54 -19.64
CA VAL A 437 -9.49 1.04 -20.90
C VAL A 437 -9.49 2.56 -20.89
N GLU A 438 -8.94 3.16 -21.94
CA GLU A 438 -9.04 4.59 -22.23
C GLU A 438 -9.84 4.80 -23.52
N TRP A 439 -10.78 5.75 -23.51
CA TRP A 439 -11.61 6.11 -24.66
C TRP A 439 -11.89 7.61 -24.69
N GLY A 440 -12.52 8.10 -25.76
CA GLY A 440 -12.72 9.53 -25.96
C GLY A 440 -11.41 10.32 -26.21
N GLY A 441 -11.57 11.61 -26.51
CA GLY A 441 -10.45 12.53 -26.69
C GLY A 441 -9.47 12.17 -27.83
N ASP A 442 -8.23 12.65 -27.68
CA ASP A 442 -7.10 12.27 -28.54
C ASP A 442 -6.25 11.23 -27.81
N LEU A 443 -6.42 9.95 -28.16
CA LEU A 443 -5.69 8.82 -27.57
C LEU A 443 -4.18 8.81 -27.92
N GLU A 444 -3.68 9.76 -28.74
CA GLU A 444 -2.26 9.88 -29.10
C GLU A 444 -1.49 10.89 -28.22
N GLY A 445 -2.11 11.49 -27.19
CA GLY A 445 -1.46 12.44 -26.28
C GLY A 445 -2.27 12.81 -25.03
N PRO A 446 -1.69 13.60 -24.10
CA PRO A 446 -2.41 14.04 -22.91
C PRO A 446 -3.54 15.00 -23.33
N SER A 447 -4.78 14.53 -23.23
CA SER A 447 -5.98 15.29 -23.55
C SER A 447 -6.90 15.31 -22.34
N ASP A 448 -7.45 16.49 -22.00
CA ASP A 448 -8.40 16.65 -20.88
C ASP A 448 -9.77 16.01 -21.18
N ASP A 449 -9.97 15.50 -22.40
CA ASP A 449 -11.22 14.89 -22.88
C ASP A 449 -11.15 13.35 -22.96
N THR A 450 -10.06 12.73 -22.49
CA THR A 450 -9.91 11.27 -22.42
C THR A 450 -10.56 10.74 -21.15
N GLU A 451 -11.42 9.73 -21.29
CA GLU A 451 -12.00 8.98 -20.19
C GLU A 451 -11.19 7.69 -19.98
N SER A 452 -11.07 7.25 -18.73
CA SER A 452 -10.34 6.02 -18.37
C SER A 452 -11.10 5.26 -17.30
N SER A 453 -11.19 3.94 -17.42
CA SER A 453 -11.79 3.08 -16.41
C SER A 453 -11.16 1.69 -16.39
N SER A 454 -11.29 1.02 -15.25
CA SER A 454 -10.96 -0.38 -15.09
C SER A 454 -12.18 -1.21 -15.47
N TYR A 455 -12.00 -2.22 -16.32
CA TYR A 455 -13.03 -3.16 -16.75
C TYR A 455 -12.74 -4.54 -16.16
N PRO A 456 -13.10 -4.77 -14.88
CA PRO A 456 -12.85 -6.03 -14.19
C PRO A 456 -13.71 -7.15 -14.74
N PHE A 457 -13.14 -8.35 -14.80
CA PHE A 457 -13.83 -9.55 -15.24
C PHE A 457 -13.34 -10.78 -14.46
N VAL A 458 -14.17 -11.82 -14.47
CA VAL A 458 -13.89 -13.09 -13.79
C VAL A 458 -14.17 -14.22 -14.77
N VAL A 459 -13.24 -15.18 -14.85
CA VAL A 459 -13.46 -16.40 -15.59
C VAL A 459 -13.46 -17.59 -14.64
N SER A 460 -14.54 -18.35 -14.68
CA SER A 460 -14.72 -19.58 -13.92
C SER A 460 -14.48 -20.77 -14.84
N LEU A 461 -13.59 -21.67 -14.41
CA LEU A 461 -13.16 -22.85 -15.14
C LEU A 461 -13.62 -24.11 -14.40
N ALA A 462 -14.18 -25.05 -15.14
CA ALA A 462 -14.44 -26.41 -14.68
C ALA A 462 -13.43 -27.34 -15.36
N VAL A 463 -12.50 -27.93 -14.61
CA VAL A 463 -11.39 -28.73 -15.14
C VAL A 463 -11.60 -30.21 -14.80
N PRO A 464 -11.71 -31.12 -15.80
CA PRO A 464 -11.82 -32.54 -15.54
C PRO A 464 -10.49 -33.17 -15.11
N GLU A 465 -10.54 -34.36 -14.51
CA GLU A 465 -9.32 -35.12 -14.19
C GLU A 465 -8.45 -35.34 -15.46
N PHE A 466 -7.14 -35.19 -15.31
CA PHE A 466 -6.18 -35.46 -16.39
C PHE A 466 -6.02 -36.98 -16.57
N ASP A 467 -6.25 -37.48 -17.78
CA ASP A 467 -5.95 -38.88 -18.13
C ASP A 467 -4.44 -39.15 -17.99
N SER A 468 -4.07 -40.05 -17.08
CA SER A 468 -2.66 -40.41 -16.77
C SER A 468 -1.96 -41.29 -17.81
#